data_AF-A0A1C3VS12-F1
#
_entry.id   AF-A0A1C3VS12-F1
#
_cell.length_a   1.000
_cell.length_b   1.000
_cell.length_c   1.000
_cell.angle_alpha   90.00
_cell.angle_beta   90.00
_cell.angle_gamma   90.00
#
_symmetry.space_group_name_H-M   'P 1'
#
loop_
_entity.id
_entity.type
_entity.pdbx_description
1 polymer ?
#
loop_
_entity_poly.entity_id
_entity_poly.type
_entity_poly.pdbx_seq_one_letter_code
_entity_poly.pdbx_strand_id
1 'polypeptide(L)'
;MHPTEQEIWNLLRLLSKIDDGEAAAFADAAADNLRSLVGTGIFGSLTGPSQALMEVIANNPAIKESDREVAKVLLAACGPVHRYANLSKQQISIRTGFSVTKVRTALRRLVEAGYFIAMPPSKKEQDDGDAAIKHRPNFEVMEAAN
;
A
#
# COMPACT_ATOMS: atom_id res chain seq x y z
N MET A 1 -0.37 -27.43 17.26
CA MET A 1 0.19 -26.09 17.58
C MET A 1 0.21 -25.33 16.27
N HIS A 2 -0.59 -24.27 16.12
CA HIS A 2 -0.63 -23.48 14.88
C HIS A 2 0.45 -22.40 14.97
N PRO A 3 1.21 -22.14 13.89
CA PRO A 3 2.19 -21.06 13.87
C PRO A 3 1.49 -19.72 14.12
N THR A 4 2.13 -18.87 14.90
CA THR A 4 1.68 -17.51 15.19
C THR A 4 1.94 -16.59 13.98
N GLU A 5 1.20 -15.49 13.92
CA GLU A 5 1.31 -14.50 12.83
C GLU A 5 2.73 -13.95 12.65
N GLN A 6 3.41 -13.66 13.76
CA GLN A 6 4.79 -13.18 13.76
C GLN A 6 5.74 -14.21 13.12
N GLU A 7 5.49 -15.50 13.35
CA GLU A 7 6.30 -16.58 12.80
C GLU A 7 6.09 -16.73 11.28
N ILE A 8 4.85 -16.52 10.79
CA ILE A 8 4.53 -16.55 9.36
C ILE A 8 5.19 -15.38 8.63
N TRP A 9 5.12 -14.16 9.18
CA TRP A 9 5.77 -12.98 8.59
C TRP A 9 7.30 -13.09 8.60
N ASN A 10 7.87 -13.63 9.68
CA ASN A 10 9.29 -13.90 9.74
C ASN A 10 9.73 -14.93 8.68
N LEU A 11 8.93 -15.97 8.46
CA LEU A 11 9.17 -16.96 7.40
C LEU A 11 9.11 -16.31 6.01
N LEU A 12 8.09 -15.51 5.73
CA LEU A 12 7.98 -14.77 4.46
C LEU A 12 9.19 -13.86 4.20
N ARG A 13 9.67 -13.17 5.24
CA ARG A 13 10.84 -12.30 5.18
C ARG A 13 12.16 -13.06 5.01
N LEU A 14 12.26 -14.27 5.57
CA LEU A 14 13.42 -15.14 5.39
C LEU A 14 13.44 -15.72 3.97
N LEU A 15 12.29 -16.12 3.45
CA LEU A 15 12.13 -16.62 2.09
C LEU A 15 12.49 -15.56 1.04
N SER A 16 12.11 -14.30 1.24
CA SER A 16 12.44 -13.21 0.32
C SER A 16 13.93 -12.83 0.28
N LYS A 17 14.78 -13.44 1.10
CA LYS A 17 16.24 -13.21 1.15
C LYS A 17 17.04 -14.30 0.45
N ILE A 18 16.36 -15.32 -0.10
CA ILE A 18 17.00 -16.42 -0.81
C ILE A 18 17.24 -15.97 -2.26
N ASP A 19 18.51 -15.88 -2.65
CA ASP A 19 18.96 -15.37 -3.96
C ASP A 19 19.46 -16.48 -4.92
N ASP A 20 19.41 -17.75 -4.46
CA ASP A 20 19.74 -18.91 -5.30
C ASP A 20 18.55 -19.23 -6.22
N GLY A 21 18.76 -19.17 -7.53
CA GLY A 21 17.68 -19.12 -8.55
C GLY A 21 16.60 -20.20 -8.48
N GLU A 22 16.91 -21.45 -8.09
CA GLU A 22 15.89 -22.49 -7.88
C GLU A 22 15.16 -22.35 -6.53
N ALA A 23 15.87 -21.90 -5.49
CA ALA A 23 15.32 -21.68 -4.17
C ALA A 23 14.51 -20.37 -4.08
N ALA A 24 14.81 -19.38 -4.93
CA ALA A 24 14.04 -18.15 -5.10
C ALA A 24 12.66 -18.43 -5.72
N ALA A 25 12.59 -19.28 -6.74
CA ALA A 25 11.31 -19.68 -7.35
C ALA A 25 10.42 -20.47 -6.37
N PHE A 26 11.03 -21.34 -5.56
CA PHE A 26 10.33 -22.04 -4.48
C PHE A 26 9.90 -21.09 -3.36
N ALA A 27 10.74 -20.12 -2.99
CA ALA A 27 10.45 -19.11 -1.98
C ALA A 27 9.31 -18.18 -2.40
N ASP A 28 9.26 -17.77 -3.66
CA ASP A 28 8.16 -16.98 -4.22
C ASP A 28 6.86 -17.78 -4.27
N ALA A 29 6.90 -19.04 -4.72
CA ALA A 29 5.73 -19.92 -4.71
C ALA A 29 5.22 -20.19 -3.28
N ALA A 30 6.12 -20.36 -2.32
CA ALA A 30 5.78 -20.50 -0.91
C ALA A 30 5.19 -19.20 -0.33
N ALA A 31 5.74 -18.04 -0.71
CA ALA A 31 5.21 -16.75 -0.29
C ALA A 31 3.82 -16.47 -0.84
N ASP A 32 3.56 -16.83 -2.11
CA ASP A 32 2.25 -16.67 -2.73
C ASP A 32 1.21 -17.64 -2.16
N ASN A 33 1.61 -18.87 -1.86
CA ASN A 33 0.73 -19.83 -1.17
C ASN A 33 0.40 -19.37 0.25
N LEU A 34 1.38 -18.85 0.99
CA LEU A 34 1.14 -18.27 2.31
C LEU A 34 0.23 -17.04 2.22
N ARG A 35 0.43 -16.13 1.27
CA ARG A 35 -0.48 -14.99 1.02
C ARG A 35 -1.89 -15.44 0.66
N SER A 36 -2.03 -16.49 -0.13
CA SER A 36 -3.32 -17.09 -0.49
C SER A 36 -4.02 -17.67 0.75
N LEU A 37 -3.29 -18.38 1.60
CA LEU A 37 -3.77 -18.91 2.88
C LEU A 37 -4.14 -17.81 3.89
N VAL A 38 -3.47 -16.66 3.84
CA VAL A 38 -3.86 -15.46 4.58
C VAL A 38 -5.19 -14.91 4.03
N GLY A 39 -5.38 -14.92 2.71
CA GLY A 39 -6.61 -14.50 2.04
C GLY A 39 -7.83 -15.41 2.26
N THR A 40 -7.66 -16.66 2.71
CA THR A 40 -8.77 -17.60 2.97
C THR A 40 -9.41 -17.42 4.35
N GLY A 41 -8.87 -16.54 5.22
CA GLY A 41 -9.46 -16.21 6.52
C GLY A 41 -9.40 -17.32 7.58
N ILE A 42 -8.61 -18.38 7.35
CA ILE A 42 -8.40 -19.49 8.31
C ILE A 42 -7.50 -19.03 9.48
N PHE A 43 -6.65 -18.04 9.25
CA PHE A 43 -5.93 -17.30 10.29
C PHE A 43 -6.72 -16.02 10.60
N GLY A 44 -7.16 -15.85 11.86
CA GLY A 44 -7.98 -14.71 12.27
C GLY A 44 -7.36 -13.36 11.91
N SER A 45 -8.08 -12.55 11.15
CA SER A 45 -7.85 -11.11 10.91
C SER A 45 -6.41 -10.68 10.60
N LEU A 46 -5.79 -11.27 9.57
CA LEU A 46 -4.61 -10.69 8.94
C LEU A 46 -5.05 -9.54 8.03
N THR A 47 -5.21 -8.34 8.58
CA THR A 47 -5.46 -7.15 7.78
C THR A 47 -4.27 -6.95 6.84
N GLY A 48 -4.50 -6.99 5.53
CA GLY A 48 -3.41 -6.83 4.56
C GLY A 48 -2.65 -5.50 4.78
N PRO A 49 -1.41 -5.34 4.26
CA PRO A 49 -0.59 -4.14 4.52
C PRO A 49 -1.30 -2.81 4.28
N SER A 50 -2.20 -2.76 3.29
CA SER A 50 -3.03 -1.58 3.01
C SER A 50 -4.05 -1.27 4.12
N GLN A 51 -4.63 -2.29 4.75
CA GLN A 51 -5.61 -2.12 5.82
C GLN A 51 -4.92 -1.75 7.14
N ALA A 52 -3.77 -2.36 7.45
CA ALA A 52 -2.96 -1.96 8.59
C ALA A 52 -2.47 -0.50 8.47
N LEU A 53 -2.01 -0.08 7.28
CA LEU A 53 -1.69 1.33 7.02
C LEU A 53 -2.92 2.25 7.17
N MET A 54 -4.11 1.80 6.76
CA MET A 54 -5.35 2.55 6.96
C MET A 54 -5.68 2.72 8.45
N GLU A 55 -5.43 1.72 9.29
CA GLU A 55 -5.61 1.80 10.74
C GLU A 55 -4.64 2.83 11.36
N VAL A 56 -3.37 2.84 10.96
CA VAL A 56 -2.41 3.86 11.41
C VAL A 56 -2.87 5.27 11.02
N ILE A 57 -3.36 5.45 9.80
CA ILE A 57 -3.89 6.74 9.31
C ILE A 57 -5.15 7.14 10.09
N ALA A 58 -6.04 6.20 10.38
CA ALA A 58 -7.28 6.43 11.13
C ALA A 58 -7.00 6.84 12.59
N ASN A 59 -5.98 6.24 13.20
CA ASN A 59 -5.60 6.50 14.59
C ASN A 59 -4.74 7.77 14.77
N ASN A 60 -4.25 8.39 13.69
CA ASN A 60 -3.51 9.65 13.80
C ASN A 60 -4.48 10.84 13.99
N PRO A 61 -4.42 11.56 15.12
CA PRO A 61 -5.30 12.69 15.40
C PRO A 61 -5.00 13.95 14.56
N ALA A 62 -3.80 14.05 13.98
CA ALA A 62 -3.43 15.16 13.09
C ALA A 62 -4.02 15.03 11.69
N ILE A 63 -4.49 13.83 11.31
CA ILE A 63 -5.06 13.54 9.99
C ILE A 63 -6.55 13.83 10.00
N LYS A 64 -7.00 14.64 9.03
CA LYS A 64 -8.41 15.00 8.89
C LYS A 64 -9.19 13.89 8.21
N GLU A 65 -10.50 13.87 8.45
CA GLU A 65 -11.41 12.91 7.79
C GLU A 65 -11.33 12.97 6.25
N SER A 66 -11.16 14.17 5.68
CA SER A 66 -10.96 14.32 4.24
C SER A 66 -9.70 13.63 3.72
N ASP A 67 -8.67 13.55 4.55
CA ASP A 67 -7.39 12.96 4.20
C ASP A 67 -7.49 11.43 4.28
N ARG A 68 -8.23 10.90 5.27
CA ARG A 68 -8.57 9.48 5.40
C ARG A 68 -9.35 8.94 4.20
N GLU A 69 -10.37 9.68 3.75
CA GLU A 69 -11.16 9.29 2.58
C GLU A 69 -10.32 9.24 1.29
N VAL A 70 -9.38 10.20 1.13
CA VAL A 70 -8.44 10.17 0.01
C VAL A 70 -7.46 9.00 0.12
N ALA A 71 -6.94 8.70 1.33
CA ALA A 71 -6.08 7.56 1.57
C ALA A 71 -6.77 6.22 1.25
N LYS A 72 -8.04 6.06 1.66
CA LYS A 72 -8.86 4.89 1.37
C LYS A 72 -8.99 4.65 -0.15
N VAL A 73 -9.26 5.70 -0.92
CA VAL A 73 -9.35 5.60 -2.40
C VAL A 73 -8.01 5.23 -3.03
N LEU A 74 -6.90 5.77 -2.53
CA LEU A 74 -5.56 5.41 -3.01
C LEU A 74 -5.21 3.95 -2.70
N LEU A 75 -5.45 3.50 -1.47
CA LEU A 75 -5.12 2.14 -1.03
C LEU A 75 -5.95 1.10 -1.78
N ALA A 76 -7.24 1.37 -2.02
CA ALA A 76 -8.10 0.51 -2.84
C ALA A 76 -7.66 0.44 -4.31
N ALA A 77 -6.91 1.45 -4.81
CA ALA A 77 -6.40 1.49 -6.17
C ALA A 77 -4.96 0.93 -6.30
N CYS A 78 -4.31 0.58 -5.19
CA CYS A 78 -3.04 -0.13 -5.21
C CYS A 78 -3.31 -1.61 -5.42
N GLY A 79 -3.15 -2.07 -6.67
CA GLY A 79 -3.29 -3.50 -6.99
C GLY A 79 -2.14 -4.34 -6.43
N PRO A 80 -2.31 -5.67 -6.33
CA PRO A 80 -1.25 -6.58 -5.86
C PRO A 80 0.01 -6.56 -6.74
N VAL A 81 -0.14 -6.20 -8.02
CA VAL A 81 0.96 -6.14 -9.01
C VAL A 81 1.62 -4.76 -9.05
N HIS A 82 0.87 -3.69 -8.77
CA HIS A 82 1.36 -2.32 -8.84
C HIS A 82 1.50 -1.74 -7.44
N ARG A 83 2.75 -1.55 -7.00
CA ARG A 83 3.10 -0.95 -5.69
C ARG A 83 2.72 0.54 -5.57
N TYR A 84 1.86 1.07 -6.45
CA TYR A 84 1.42 2.46 -6.46
C TYR A 84 0.02 2.59 -7.06
N ALA A 85 -0.73 3.59 -6.60
CA ALA A 85 -2.02 3.93 -7.17
C ALA A 85 -1.83 4.74 -8.46
N ASN A 86 -2.26 4.19 -9.59
CA ASN A 86 -2.33 4.94 -10.85
C ASN A 86 -3.67 5.65 -10.98
N LEU A 87 -3.87 6.71 -10.18
CA LEU A 87 -5.08 7.55 -10.24
C LEU A 87 -4.70 9.02 -10.42
N SER A 88 -5.36 9.66 -11.38
CA SER A 88 -5.29 11.11 -11.54
C SER A 88 -6.06 11.82 -10.41
N LYS A 89 -5.71 13.08 -10.15
CA LYS A 89 -6.40 13.90 -9.13
C LYS A 89 -7.89 14.09 -9.45
N GLN A 90 -8.24 14.08 -10.73
CA GLN A 90 -9.64 14.13 -11.18
C GLN A 90 -10.37 12.83 -10.87
N GLN A 91 -9.75 11.66 -11.09
CA GLN A 91 -10.36 10.37 -10.74
C GLN A 91 -10.59 10.24 -9.23
N ILE A 92 -9.64 10.70 -8.41
CA ILE A 92 -9.79 10.72 -6.95
C ILE A 92 -10.92 11.69 -6.55
N SER A 93 -10.99 12.86 -7.18
CA SER A 93 -12.06 13.84 -6.98
C SER A 93 -13.44 13.25 -7.27
N ILE A 94 -13.61 12.52 -8.38
CA ILE A 94 -14.85 11.84 -8.72
C ILE A 94 -15.21 10.78 -7.67
N ARG A 95 -14.23 9.94 -7.25
CA ARG A 95 -14.47 8.85 -6.30
C ARG A 95 -14.78 9.33 -4.88
N THR A 96 -14.23 10.47 -4.47
CA THR A 96 -14.42 11.05 -3.12
C THR A 96 -15.55 12.08 -3.06
N GLY A 97 -16.03 12.58 -4.21
CA GLY A 97 -16.95 13.72 -4.28
C GLY A 97 -16.31 15.06 -3.87
N PHE A 98 -14.99 15.11 -3.67
CA PHE A 98 -14.27 16.33 -3.30
C PHE A 98 -13.83 17.14 -4.51
N SER A 99 -13.63 18.44 -4.33
CA SER A 99 -12.99 19.25 -5.37
C SER A 99 -11.54 18.82 -5.59
N VAL A 100 -11.03 19.00 -6.81
CA VAL A 100 -9.63 18.68 -7.16
C VAL A 100 -8.63 19.42 -6.25
N THR A 101 -8.95 20.64 -5.82
CA THR A 101 -8.13 21.41 -4.87
C THR A 101 -8.10 20.77 -3.48
N LYS A 102 -9.24 20.29 -2.99
CA LYS A 102 -9.33 19.57 -1.71
C LYS A 102 -8.55 18.26 -1.76
N VAL A 103 -8.68 17.50 -2.86
CA VAL A 103 -7.87 16.29 -3.11
C VAL A 103 -6.38 16.61 -3.11
N ARG A 104 -5.95 17.66 -3.82
CA ARG A 104 -4.54 18.06 -3.86
C ARG A 104 -3.98 18.40 -2.48
N THR A 105 -4.78 19.03 -1.64
CA THR A 105 -4.40 19.39 -0.27
C THR A 105 -4.29 18.15 0.62
N ALA A 106 -5.25 17.23 0.52
CA ALA A 106 -5.22 15.95 1.23
C ALA A 106 -4.01 15.10 0.84
N LEU A 107 -3.74 14.95 -0.47
CA LEU A 107 -2.58 14.23 -0.98
C LEU A 107 -1.26 14.82 -0.44
N ARG A 108 -1.14 16.15 -0.43
CA ARG A 108 0.04 16.81 0.12
C ARG A 108 0.25 16.45 1.60
N ARG A 109 -0.79 16.55 2.42
CA ARG A 109 -0.70 16.23 3.86
C ARG A 109 -0.35 14.76 4.11
N LEU A 110 -0.93 13.85 3.34
CA LEU A 110 -0.64 12.43 3.41
C LEU A 110 0.83 12.11 3.05
N VAL A 111 1.40 12.85 2.10
CA VAL A 111 2.82 12.74 1.73
C VAL A 111 3.72 13.39 2.78
N GLU A 112 3.38 14.57 3.26
CA GLU A 112 4.12 15.28 4.33
C GLU A 112 4.13 14.49 5.65
N ALA A 113 3.03 13.78 5.95
CA ALA A 113 2.93 12.87 7.09
C ALA A 113 3.65 11.52 6.87
N GLY A 114 4.23 11.31 5.70
CA GLY A 114 5.04 10.11 5.38
C GLY A 114 4.24 8.88 4.99
N TYR A 115 2.90 8.91 5.00
CA TYR A 115 2.05 7.76 4.69
C TYR A 115 2.09 7.34 3.22
N PHE A 116 2.38 8.29 2.33
CA PHE A 116 2.52 8.03 0.90
C PHE A 116 3.77 8.72 0.34
N ILE A 117 4.37 8.09 -0.66
CA ILE A 117 5.49 8.63 -1.41
C ILE A 117 4.95 9.09 -2.77
N ALA A 118 5.11 10.38 -3.07
CA ALA A 118 4.83 10.91 -4.39
C ALA A 118 5.93 10.47 -5.35
N MET A 119 5.58 9.69 -6.37
CA MET A 119 6.52 9.25 -7.39
C MET A 119 6.35 10.08 -8.67
N PRO A 120 7.43 10.64 -9.23
CA PRO A 120 7.37 11.33 -10.50
C PRO A 120 6.99 10.34 -11.63
N PRO A 121 6.36 10.82 -12.71
CA PRO A 121 6.09 9.99 -13.88
C PRO A 121 7.40 9.46 -14.46
N SER A 122 7.37 8.23 -14.98
CA SER A 122 8.52 7.65 -15.67
C SER A 122 8.73 8.31 -17.04
N LYS A 123 9.94 8.19 -17.62
CA LYS A 123 10.20 8.71 -18.97
C LYS A 123 9.22 8.17 -20.02
N LYS A 124 8.90 6.87 -19.94
CA LYS A 124 7.94 6.21 -20.83
C LYS A 124 6.54 6.83 -20.73
N GLU A 125 6.12 7.19 -19.53
CA GLU A 125 4.82 7.83 -19.28
C GLU A 125 4.79 9.29 -19.69
N GLN A 126 5.93 9.98 -19.61
CA GLN A 126 6.07 11.32 -20.19
C GLN A 126 5.96 11.29 -21.71
N ASP A 127 6.57 10.29 -22.35
CA ASP A 127 6.51 10.09 -23.81
C ASP A 127 5.10 9.71 -24.29
N ASP A 128 4.36 8.91 -23.49
CA ASP A 128 2.96 8.52 -23.75
C ASP A 128 1.95 9.63 -23.38
N GLY A 129 2.39 10.75 -22.79
CA GLY A 129 1.54 11.87 -22.36
C GLY A 129 0.79 11.64 -21.03
N ASP A 130 1.05 10.54 -20.33
CA ASP A 130 0.48 10.20 -19.02
C ASP A 130 1.38 10.66 -17.86
N ALA A 131 1.63 11.97 -17.76
CA ALA A 131 2.52 12.56 -16.75
C ALA A 131 1.90 12.65 -15.33
N ALA A 132 1.02 11.72 -14.94
CA ALA A 132 0.36 11.76 -13.65
C ALA A 132 1.34 11.41 -12.50
N ILE A 133 1.44 12.29 -11.50
CA ILE A 133 2.15 11.98 -10.24
C ILE A 133 1.44 10.82 -9.55
N LYS A 134 2.15 9.71 -9.38
CA LYS A 134 1.67 8.50 -8.71
C LYS A 134 1.91 8.59 -7.22
N HIS A 135 1.12 7.86 -6.44
CA HIS A 135 1.28 7.80 -4.99
C HIS A 135 1.46 6.35 -4.57
N ARG A 136 2.60 6.04 -3.96
CA ARG A 136 2.94 4.73 -3.42
C ARG A 136 2.68 4.73 -1.90
N PRO A 137 1.95 3.74 -1.36
CA PRO A 137 1.86 3.57 0.10
C PRO A 137 3.26 3.38 0.71
N ASN A 138 3.51 4.04 1.84
CA ASN A 138 4.73 3.85 2.61
C ASN A 138 4.47 2.91 3.78
N PHE A 139 4.85 1.65 3.63
CA PHE A 139 4.68 0.64 4.67
C PHE A 139 5.77 0.70 5.75
N GLU A 140 6.88 1.42 5.53
CA GLU A 140 7.94 1.59 6.54
C GLU A 140 7.43 2.36 7.77
N VAL A 141 6.39 3.20 7.60
CA VAL A 141 5.73 3.92 8.71
C VAL A 141 5.06 2.95 9.69
N MET A 142 4.74 1.72 9.27
CA MET A 142 4.18 0.70 10.16
C MET A 142 5.21 0.14 11.14
N GLU A 143 6.50 0.17 10.80
CA GLU A 143 7.58 -0.30 11.70
C GLU A 143 7.93 0.71 12.79
N ALA A 144 7.69 2.01 12.53
CA ALA A 144 7.98 3.10 13.47
C ALA A 144 6.86 3.34 14.51
N ALA A 145 5.70 2.70 14.35
CA ALA A 145 4.53 2.88 15.21
C ALA A 145 4.36 1.78 16.29
N ASN A 146 5.28 0.82 16.35
CA ASN A 146 5.34 -0.25 17.35
C ASN A 146 6.42 0.00 18.41
#